data_AF-A0AA38PNE4-F1
#
_entry.id   AF-A0AA38PNE4-F1
#
_cell.length_a   1.000
_cell.length_b   1.000
_cell.length_c   1.000
_cell.angle_alpha   90.00
_cell.angle_beta   90.00
_cell.angle_gamma   90.00
#
_symmetry.space_group_name_H-M   'P 1'
#
loop_
_entity.id
_entity.type
_entity.pdbx_description
1 polymer ?
#
loop_
_entity_poly.entity_id
_entity_poly.type
_entity_poly.pdbx_seq_one_letter_code
_entity_poly.pdbx_strand_id
1 'polypeptide(L)'
;LLKVSAKYGVRLEGLAFSRDILREMPIWYHIESNPIRNLNRGKESSCLKENHRVRTVGDTEKLARMKGTPRHNNRRDCRCTSCTELRSSAKCKAPNRCINRANQLLETLPQKWN
;
A
#
# COMPACT_ATOMS: atom_id res chain seq x y z
N LEU A 1 3.33 20.96 1.31
CA LEU A 1 4.62 20.46 1.86
C LEU A 1 5.32 19.49 0.92
N LEU A 2 4.82 18.27 0.67
CA LEU A 2 5.53 17.27 -0.16
C LEU A 2 5.82 17.68 -1.61
N LYS A 3 4.89 18.38 -2.28
CA LYS A 3 5.14 18.91 -3.64
C LYS A 3 6.18 20.03 -3.66
N VAL A 4 6.30 20.79 -2.57
CA VAL A 4 7.25 21.90 -2.44
C VAL A 4 8.64 21.35 -2.19
N SER A 5 8.79 20.39 -1.26
CA SER A 5 10.07 19.73 -1.01
C SER A 5 10.62 19.02 -2.26
N ALA A 6 9.75 18.34 -3.03
CA ALA A 6 10.13 17.72 -4.30
C ALA A 6 10.58 18.77 -5.34
N LYS A 7 9.87 19.91 -5.44
CA LYS A 7 10.17 20.98 -6.40
C LYS A 7 11.50 21.67 -6.11
N TYR A 8 11.84 21.85 -4.83
CA TYR A 8 13.04 22.58 -4.41
C TYR A 8 14.20 21.66 -4.01
N GLY A 9 14.08 20.35 -4.19
CA GLY A 9 15.12 19.38 -3.82
C GLY A 9 15.46 19.36 -2.33
N VAL A 10 14.55 19.85 -1.48
CA VAL A 10 14.76 19.95 -0.04
C VAL A 10 14.31 18.64 0.59
N ARG A 11 15.19 18.02 1.38
CA ARG A 11 14.84 16.80 2.11
C ARG A 11 14.12 17.17 3.40
N LEU A 12 12.97 16.52 3.64
CA LEU A 12 12.29 16.62 4.93
C LEU A 12 13.08 15.81 5.96
N GLU A 13 14.02 16.48 6.62
CA GLU A 13 14.80 15.97 7.74
C GLU A 13 14.06 16.33 9.04
N GLY A 14 13.40 15.35 9.66
CA GLY A 14 12.86 15.45 11.02
C GLY A 14 13.63 14.49 11.93
N LEU A 15 14.02 14.96 13.12
CA LEU A 15 14.84 14.23 14.12
C LEU A 15 14.30 12.83 14.45
N ALA A 16 12.97 12.64 14.41
CA ALA A 16 12.29 11.35 14.27
C ALA A 16 10.80 11.62 14.07
N PHE A 17 10.25 11.41 12.89
CA PHE A 17 8.79 11.44 12.72
C PHE A 17 8.18 10.24 13.46
N SER A 18 7.09 10.46 14.19
CA SER A 18 6.35 9.34 14.78
C SER A 18 5.86 8.41 13.68
N ARG A 19 5.72 7.11 14.01
CA ARG A 19 5.23 6.12 13.04
C ARG A 19 3.84 6.46 12.50
N ASP A 20 3.00 7.12 13.30
CA ASP A 20 1.67 7.54 12.88
C ASP A 20 1.73 8.59 11.77
N ILE A 21 2.63 9.56 11.89
CA ILE A 21 2.87 10.57 10.84
C ILE A 21 3.36 9.91 9.55
N LEU A 22 4.28 8.95 9.65
CA LEU A 22 4.78 8.21 8.48
C LEU A 22 3.65 7.42 7.80
N ARG A 23 2.74 6.84 8.59
CA ARG A 23 1.61 6.06 8.09
C ARG A 23 0.55 6.89 7.41
N GLU A 24 0.39 8.16 7.77
CA GLU A 24 -0.56 9.08 7.13
C GLU A 24 -0.08 9.59 5.76
N MET A 25 1.19 9.34 5.41
CA MET A 25 1.76 9.77 4.13
C MET A 25 1.05 9.13 2.94
N PRO A 26 0.86 9.86 1.83
CA PRO A 26 0.19 9.34 0.64
C PRO A 26 1.05 8.30 -0.07
N ILE A 27 0.51 7.09 -0.34
CA ILE A 27 1.28 6.01 -0.96
C ILE A 27 1.47 6.18 -2.49
N TRP A 28 0.43 6.63 -3.20
CA TRP A 28 0.42 6.63 -4.67
C TRP A 28 1.31 7.69 -5.33
N TYR A 29 1.66 8.73 -4.57
CA TYR A 29 2.45 9.87 -5.01
C TYR A 29 3.53 10.20 -4.00
N HIS A 30 4.05 9.16 -3.32
CA HIS A 30 5.06 9.32 -2.29
C HIS A 30 6.35 9.90 -2.89
N ILE A 31 6.90 10.93 -2.24
CA ILE A 31 8.06 11.68 -2.76
C ILE A 31 9.31 10.80 -2.93
N GLU A 32 9.53 9.89 -2.00
CA GLU A 32 10.66 8.95 -2.02
C GLU A 32 10.39 7.67 -2.83
N SER A 33 9.26 7.58 -3.53
CA SER A 33 8.93 6.35 -4.26
C SER A 33 9.55 6.33 -5.65
N ASN A 34 10.30 5.28 -5.97
CA ASN A 34 10.86 5.10 -7.31
C ASN A 34 10.91 3.62 -7.73
N PRO A 35 10.30 3.19 -8.86
CA PRO A 35 9.28 3.85 -9.67
C PRO A 35 7.86 3.31 -9.40
N ILE A 36 7.02 4.07 -8.65
CA ILE A 36 5.60 3.76 -8.43
C ILE A 36 4.74 3.89 -9.70
N ARG A 37 5.21 4.59 -10.75
CA ARG A 37 4.40 4.89 -11.95
C ARG A 37 3.84 3.63 -12.63
N ASN A 38 4.60 2.53 -12.61
CA ASN A 38 4.15 1.24 -13.13
C ASN A 38 3.15 0.55 -12.18
N LEU A 39 3.39 0.64 -10.87
CA LEU A 39 2.50 0.09 -9.84
C LEU A 39 1.19 0.87 -9.70
N ASN A 40 1.13 2.11 -10.19
CA ASN A 40 -0.08 2.94 -10.19
C ASN A 40 -1.07 2.53 -11.31
N ARG A 41 -0.63 1.71 -12.26
CA ARG A 41 -1.44 1.23 -13.39
C ARG A 41 -1.89 -0.23 -13.19
N GLY A 42 -3.07 -0.55 -13.71
CA GLY A 42 -3.60 -1.92 -13.73
C GLY A 42 -4.84 -2.12 -12.87
N LYS A 43 -5.47 -3.28 -13.05
CA LYS A 43 -6.75 -3.63 -12.41
C LYS A 43 -6.62 -3.72 -10.89
N GLU A 44 -5.49 -4.21 -10.40
CA GLU A 44 -5.18 -4.29 -8.97
C GLU A 44 -5.10 -2.89 -8.36
N SER A 45 -4.46 -1.94 -9.04
CA SER A 45 -4.30 -0.57 -8.54
C SER A 45 -5.62 0.20 -8.53
N SER A 46 -6.45 0.04 -9.56
CA SER A 46 -7.82 0.56 -9.56
C SER A 46 -8.64 -0.05 -8.42
N CYS A 47 -8.56 -1.36 -8.21
CA CYS A 47 -9.23 -2.03 -7.10
C CYS A 47 -8.72 -1.51 -5.74
N LEU A 48 -7.42 -1.30 -5.57
CA LEU A 48 -6.85 -0.74 -4.35
C LEU A 48 -7.38 0.67 -4.05
N LYS A 49 -7.54 1.51 -5.07
CA LYS A 49 -8.05 2.88 -4.91
C LYS A 49 -9.55 2.97 -4.70
N GLU A 50 -10.33 2.22 -5.46
CA GLU A 50 -11.80 2.35 -5.51
C GLU A 50 -12.47 1.47 -4.45
N ASN A 51 -12.08 0.19 -4.41
CA ASN A 51 -12.71 -0.81 -3.56
C ASN A 51 -12.09 -0.85 -2.17
N HIS A 52 -10.75 -0.96 -2.10
CA HIS A 52 -10.04 -1.00 -0.82
C HIS A 52 -9.78 0.40 -0.23
N ARG A 53 -10.01 1.46 -1.01
CA ARG A 53 -9.86 2.87 -0.60
C ARG A 53 -8.47 3.20 -0.02
N VAL A 54 -7.43 2.52 -0.50
CA VAL A 54 -6.05 2.72 -0.06
C VAL A 54 -5.58 4.11 -0.49
N ARG A 55 -5.26 4.96 0.49
CA ARG A 55 -4.74 6.32 0.25
C ARG A 55 -3.37 6.52 0.90
N THR A 56 -3.14 5.89 2.04
CA THR A 56 -1.98 6.13 2.89
C THR A 56 -1.03 4.92 2.96
N VAL A 57 0.19 5.14 3.45
CA VAL A 57 1.16 4.06 3.75
C VAL A 57 0.55 3.10 4.77
N GLY A 58 -0.11 3.61 5.81
CA GLY A 58 -0.76 2.81 6.84
C GLY A 58 -1.90 1.92 6.30
N ASP A 59 -2.69 2.41 5.34
CA ASP A 59 -3.72 1.59 4.67
C ASP A 59 -3.07 0.44 3.89
N THR A 60 -1.96 0.74 3.23
CA THR A 60 -1.20 -0.22 2.43
C THR A 60 -0.56 -1.29 3.32
N GLU A 61 0.04 -0.91 4.45
CA GLU A 61 0.57 -1.83 5.45
C GLU A 61 -0.51 -2.76 6.02
N LYS A 62 -1.68 -2.21 6.39
CA LYS A 62 -2.78 -3.02 6.93
C LYS A 62 -3.17 -4.12 5.94
N LEU A 63 -3.24 -3.78 4.66
CA LEU A 63 -3.59 -4.73 3.61
C LEU A 63 -2.46 -5.73 3.32
N ALA A 64 -1.20 -5.28 3.34
CA ALA A 64 -0.02 -6.11 3.15
C ALA A 64 0.14 -7.17 4.26
N ARG A 65 -0.12 -6.81 5.51
CA ARG A 65 -0.07 -7.71 6.69
C ARG A 65 -0.99 -8.93 6.55
N MET A 66 -2.07 -8.82 5.77
CA MET A 66 -3.00 -9.93 5.54
C MET A 66 -2.34 -11.15 4.88
N LYS A 67 -1.18 -10.97 4.22
CA LYS A 67 -0.37 -12.07 3.69
C LYS A 67 0.07 -13.07 4.77
N GLY A 68 0.25 -12.61 6.01
CA GLY A 68 0.65 -13.43 7.16
C GLY A 68 -0.51 -14.12 7.89
N THR A 69 -1.75 -14.00 7.39
CA THR A 69 -2.92 -14.61 8.03
C THR A 69 -2.80 -16.14 8.03
N PRO A 70 -3.17 -16.84 9.13
CA PRO A 70 -3.21 -18.29 9.14
C PRO A 70 -4.01 -18.86 7.97
N ARG A 71 -3.48 -19.91 7.34
CA ARG A 71 -4.06 -20.58 6.15
C ARG A 71 -4.13 -19.71 4.88
N HIS A 72 -3.52 -18.52 4.88
CA HIS A 72 -3.32 -17.78 3.65
C HIS A 72 -2.42 -18.58 2.70
N ASN A 73 -2.73 -18.53 1.41
CA ASN A 73 -1.93 -19.16 0.37
C ASN A 73 -2.00 -18.32 -0.90
N ASN A 74 -1.02 -18.47 -1.79
CA ASN A 74 -0.91 -17.70 -3.02
C ASN A 74 -1.89 -18.10 -4.14
N ARG A 75 -2.97 -18.85 -3.83
CA ARG A 75 -3.95 -19.26 -4.85
C ARG A 75 -5.04 -18.21 -5.06
N ARG A 76 -5.52 -18.07 -6.30
CA ARG A 76 -6.56 -17.10 -6.68
C ARG A 76 -7.84 -17.21 -5.81
N ASP A 77 -8.17 -18.41 -5.40
CA ASP A 77 -9.36 -18.80 -4.64
C ASP A 77 -9.07 -18.98 -3.14
N CYS A 78 -7.96 -18.45 -2.62
CA CYS A 78 -7.60 -18.54 -1.20
C CYS A 78 -8.80 -18.20 -0.30
N ARG A 79 -9.16 -19.14 0.59
CA ARG A 79 -10.32 -19.06 1.50
C ARG A 79 -9.93 -18.70 2.94
N CYS A 80 -8.75 -18.11 3.16
CA CYS A 80 -8.40 -17.61 4.49
C CYS A 80 -9.39 -16.51 4.91
N THR A 81 -9.48 -16.25 6.22
CA THR A 81 -10.40 -15.27 6.80
C THR A 81 -10.25 -13.90 6.12
N SER A 82 -9.02 -13.39 6.02
CA SER A 82 -8.73 -12.09 5.40
C SER A 82 -9.15 -12.03 3.93
N CYS A 83 -8.87 -13.05 3.12
CA CYS A 83 -9.27 -13.06 1.71
C CYS A 83 -10.79 -13.19 1.54
N THR A 84 -11.47 -13.92 2.42
CA THR A 84 -12.93 -14.04 2.42
C THR A 84 -13.57 -12.72 2.81
N GLU A 85 -13.05 -12.05 3.83
CA GLU A 85 -13.50 -10.72 4.27
C GLU A 85 -13.29 -9.66 3.18
N LEU A 86 -12.12 -9.65 2.50
CA LEU A 86 -11.88 -8.72 1.40
C LEU A 86 -12.85 -8.94 0.22
N ARG A 87 -13.32 -10.17 0.00
CA ARG A 87 -14.34 -10.46 -1.03
C ARG A 87 -15.70 -9.93 -0.62
N SER A 88 -16.09 -10.07 0.65
CA SER A 88 -17.40 -9.63 1.15
C SER A 88 -17.47 -8.12 1.36
N SER A 89 -16.48 -7.53 2.04
CA SER A 89 -16.49 -6.12 2.43
C SER A 89 -16.11 -5.18 1.28
N ALA A 90 -14.97 -5.44 0.63
CA ALA A 90 -14.45 -4.60 -0.44
C ALA A 90 -14.91 -5.04 -1.84
N LYS A 91 -15.72 -6.10 -1.97
CA LYS A 91 -16.11 -6.67 -3.28
C LYS A 91 -14.90 -7.01 -4.18
N CYS A 92 -13.75 -7.34 -3.56
CA CYS A 92 -12.51 -7.59 -4.27
C CYS A 92 -12.55 -8.96 -4.96
N LYS A 93 -12.42 -9.00 -6.29
CA LYS A 93 -12.46 -10.26 -7.07
C LYS A 93 -11.18 -11.10 -6.93
N ALA A 94 -10.05 -10.48 -6.58
CA ALA A 94 -8.76 -11.14 -6.49
C ALA A 94 -7.92 -10.61 -5.30
N PRO A 95 -8.28 -10.96 -4.05
CA PRO A 95 -7.63 -10.44 -2.86
C PRO A 95 -6.12 -10.61 -2.85
N ASN A 96 -5.61 -11.80 -3.20
CA ASN A 96 -4.17 -12.06 -3.26
C ASN A 96 -3.40 -11.11 -4.17
N ARG A 97 -3.97 -10.76 -5.33
CA ARG A 97 -3.31 -9.83 -6.26
C ARG A 97 -3.24 -8.42 -5.67
N CYS A 98 -4.28 -8.00 -4.96
CA CYS A 98 -4.31 -6.71 -4.27
C CYS A 98 -3.33 -6.69 -3.09
N ILE A 99 -3.27 -7.77 -2.29
CA ILE A 99 -2.31 -7.92 -1.18
C ILE A 99 -0.87 -7.90 -1.70
N ASN A 100 -0.57 -8.62 -2.78
CA ASN A 100 0.75 -8.61 -3.39
C ASN A 100 1.09 -7.24 -3.98
N ARG A 101 0.12 -6.57 -4.62
CA ARG A 101 0.32 -5.22 -5.14
C ARG A 101 0.60 -4.21 -4.01
N ALA A 102 -0.08 -4.34 -2.87
CA ALA A 102 0.19 -3.51 -1.70
C ALA A 102 1.60 -3.74 -1.14
N ASN A 103 2.06 -4.99 -1.04
CA ASN A 103 3.44 -5.28 -0.66
C ASN A 103 4.44 -4.65 -1.63
N GLN A 104 4.22 -4.78 -2.94
CA GLN A 104 5.07 -4.14 -3.96
C GLN A 104 5.11 -2.62 -3.82
N LEU A 105 3.99 -1.97 -3.46
CA LEU A 105 3.97 -0.52 -3.19
C LEU A 105 4.86 -0.16 -1.99
N LEU A 106 4.80 -0.93 -0.91
CA LEU A 106 5.65 -0.72 0.27
C LEU A 106 7.13 -0.96 -0.03
N GLU A 107 7.45 -1.96 -0.85
CA GLU A 107 8.82 -2.26 -1.28
C GLU A 107 9.46 -1.13 -2.11
N THR A 108 8.66 -0.22 -2.69
CA THR A 108 9.20 0.98 -3.37
C THR A 108 9.59 2.10 -2.42
N LEU A 109 9.27 1.99 -1.14
CA LEU A 109 9.62 2.99 -0.13
C LEU A 109 10.93 2.61 0.55
N PRO A 110 11.84 3.57 0.81
CA PRO A 110 13.02 3.31 1.63
C PRO A 110 12.62 2.81 3.02
N GLN A 111 13.46 1.99 3.67
CA GLN A 111 13.17 1.34 4.95
C GLN A 111 12.72 2.30 6.08
N LYS A 112 13.11 3.59 6.01
CA LYS A 112 12.67 4.65 6.94
C LYS A 112 11.15 4.93 6.87
N TRP A 113 10.49 4.53 5.78
CA TRP A 113 9.09 4.82 5.47
C TRP A 113 8.21 3.56 5.39
N ASN A 114 8.73 2.41 5.83
CA ASN A 114 8.07 1.11 5.87
C ASN A 114 7.79 0.64 7.31
#